data_AF-A0A124JVZ1-F1
#
_entry.id   AF-A0A124JVZ1-F1
#
_cell.length_a   1.000
_cell.length_b   1.000
_cell.length_c   1.000
_cell.angle_alpha   90.00
_cell.angle_beta   90.00
_cell.angle_gamma   90.00
#
_symmetry.space_group_name_H-M   'P 1'
#
loop_
_entity.id
_entity.type
_entity.pdbx_description
1 polymer ?
#
loop_
_entity_poly.entity_id
_entity_poly.type
_entity_poly.pdbx_seq_one_letter_code
_entity_poly.pdbx_strand_id
1 'polypeptide(L)'
;MQAQLAAAMPNHSGNGADEVNTLIKELEAAQHEADRAGQHLDGMVQTLEAGHSEIVLSLSDILGHLQFQDVMKQRLGQVFDALRDLSDLLSLSSSGAPRTKSLIDLLEDQRTSYVMESQRLVHASVDTTEHPAHHEAVRIELF
;
A
#
# COMPACT_ATOMS: atom_id res chain seq x y z
N MET A 1 54.85 -51.31 60.24
CA MET A 1 53.42 -51.11 59.89
C MET A 1 52.98 -49.67 60.24
N GLN A 2 53.70 -48.65 59.77
CA GLN A 2 53.36 -47.22 60.00
C GLN A 2 53.67 -46.33 58.76
N ALA A 3 54.01 -46.91 57.61
CA ALA A 3 54.36 -46.18 56.40
C ALA A 3 53.22 -46.09 55.36
N GLN A 4 52.05 -46.68 55.63
CA GLN A 4 50.91 -46.69 54.69
C GLN A 4 49.74 -45.79 55.10
N LEU A 5 49.81 -45.11 56.25
CA LEU A 5 48.70 -44.27 56.72
C LEU A 5 48.86 -42.76 56.44
N ALA A 6 49.91 -42.35 55.72
CA ALA A 6 50.18 -40.93 55.42
C ALA A 6 49.88 -40.53 53.96
N ALA A 7 49.49 -41.47 53.09
CA ALA A 7 49.34 -41.22 51.65
C ALA A 7 47.88 -41.10 51.15
N ALA A 8 46.89 -41.10 52.06
CA ALA A 8 45.47 -41.09 51.71
C ALA A 8 44.72 -39.85 52.24
N MET A 9 45.39 -38.71 52.29
CA MET A 9 44.70 -37.41 52.36
C MET A 9 44.55 -36.89 50.93
N PRO A 10 43.38 -37.01 50.28
CA PRO A 10 43.14 -36.36 49.00
C PRO A 10 43.24 -34.84 49.21
N ASN A 11 44.19 -34.22 48.52
CA ASN A 11 44.29 -32.76 48.38
C ASN A 11 43.02 -32.24 47.68
N HIS A 12 41.98 -31.92 48.45
CA HIS A 12 40.72 -31.37 47.93
C HIS A 12 40.71 -29.83 47.87
N SER A 13 41.84 -29.18 48.15
CA SER A 13 41.92 -27.72 48.25
C SER A 13 42.22 -26.99 46.92
N GLY A 14 42.38 -27.70 45.80
CA GLY A 14 42.65 -27.11 44.48
C GLY A 14 41.49 -27.16 43.47
N ASN A 15 40.59 -28.15 43.57
CA ASN A 15 39.63 -28.46 42.49
C ASN A 15 38.39 -27.54 42.45
N GLY A 16 37.88 -27.10 43.60
CA GLY A 16 36.65 -26.31 43.66
C GLY A 16 36.81 -24.89 43.10
N ALA A 17 37.99 -24.29 43.24
CA ALA A 17 38.29 -22.99 42.64
C ALA A 17 38.38 -23.08 41.11
N ASP A 18 38.93 -24.17 40.58
CA ASP A 18 39.03 -24.43 39.15
C ASP A 18 37.66 -24.75 38.51
N GLU A 19 36.80 -25.51 39.20
CA GLU A 19 35.42 -25.75 38.77
C GLU A 19 34.59 -24.46 38.75
N VAL A 20 34.67 -23.63 39.79
CA VAL A 20 33.98 -22.33 39.84
C VAL A 20 34.48 -21.40 38.73
N ASN A 21 35.79 -21.35 38.48
CA ASN A 21 36.38 -20.56 37.39
C ASN A 21 35.92 -21.06 36.00
N THR A 22 35.71 -22.37 35.86
CA THR A 22 35.19 -22.98 34.63
C THR A 22 33.73 -22.61 34.41
N LEU A 23 32.89 -22.69 35.46
CA LEU A 23 31.48 -22.28 35.40
C LEU A 23 31.32 -20.79 35.12
N ILE A 24 32.19 -19.93 35.66
CA ILE A 24 32.19 -18.49 35.35
C ILE A 24 32.48 -18.27 33.86
N LYS A 25 33.49 -18.94 33.29
CA LYS A 25 33.81 -18.83 31.86
C LYS A 25 32.68 -19.35 30.97
N GLU A 26 32.03 -20.44 31.36
CA GLU A 26 30.88 -20.98 30.63
C GLU A 26 29.68 -20.01 30.69
N LEU A 27 29.45 -19.37 31.84
CA LEU A 27 28.41 -18.37 32.00
C LEU A 27 28.70 -17.12 31.15
N GLU A 28 29.94 -16.64 31.14
CA GLU A 28 30.38 -15.53 30.28
C GLU A 28 30.21 -15.88 28.78
N ALA A 29 30.58 -17.09 28.38
CA ALA A 29 30.39 -17.56 27.01
C ALA A 29 28.90 -17.65 26.63
N ALA A 30 28.06 -18.16 27.53
CA ALA A 30 26.62 -18.23 27.32
C ALA A 30 25.98 -16.83 27.25
N GLN A 31 26.43 -15.89 28.08
CA GLN A 31 25.99 -14.50 28.04
C GLN A 31 26.38 -13.83 26.72
N HIS A 32 27.62 -14.03 26.25
CA HIS A 32 28.05 -13.52 24.95
C HIS A 32 27.33 -14.15 23.76
N GLU A 33 26.90 -15.41 23.84
CA GLU A 33 26.06 -16.03 22.82
C GLU A 33 24.63 -15.45 22.86
N ALA A 34 24.07 -15.25 24.05
CA ALA A 34 22.76 -14.62 24.21
C ALA A 34 22.73 -13.18 23.67
N ASP A 35 23.77 -12.39 23.94
CA ASP A 35 23.91 -11.03 23.42
C ASP A 35 24.01 -11.02 21.89
N ARG A 36 24.77 -11.94 21.31
CA ARG A 36 24.88 -12.09 19.84
C ARG A 36 23.55 -12.51 19.21
N ALA A 37 22.84 -13.46 19.81
CA ALA A 37 21.52 -13.86 19.36
C ALA A 37 20.51 -12.69 19.46
N GLY A 38 20.57 -11.92 20.54
CA GLY A 38 19.75 -10.71 20.71
C GLY A 38 19.99 -9.67 19.62
N GLN A 39 21.25 -9.37 19.32
CA GLN A 39 21.63 -8.45 18.23
C GLN A 39 21.17 -8.97 16.87
N HIS A 40 21.26 -10.28 16.63
CA HIS A 40 20.80 -10.87 15.38
C HIS A 40 19.28 -10.75 15.21
N LEU A 41 18.52 -11.04 16.27
CA LEU A 41 17.06 -10.89 16.27
C LEU A 41 16.64 -9.44 16.06
N ASP A 42 17.31 -8.48 16.70
CA ASP A 42 17.04 -7.06 16.52
C ASP A 42 17.29 -6.63 15.06
N GLY A 43 18.39 -7.08 14.45
CA GLY A 43 18.66 -6.85 13.03
C GLY A 43 17.61 -7.47 12.09
N MET A 44 17.10 -8.67 12.43
CA MET A 44 16.01 -9.29 11.67
C MET A 44 14.70 -8.51 11.80
N VAL A 45 14.36 -8.02 13.01
CA VAL A 45 13.16 -7.21 13.24
C VAL A 45 13.22 -5.92 12.44
N GLN A 46 14.35 -5.20 12.49
CA GLN A 46 14.53 -3.96 11.72
C GLN A 46 14.42 -4.20 10.21
N THR A 47 15.00 -5.30 9.72
CA THR A 47 14.89 -5.69 8.30
C THR A 47 13.45 -5.98 7.91
N LEU A 48 12.70 -6.66 8.78
CA LEU A 48 11.29 -6.99 8.56
C LEU A 48 10.40 -5.73 8.59
N GLU A 49 10.64 -4.80 9.51
CA GLU A 49 9.93 -3.52 9.57
C GLU A 49 10.19 -2.67 8.33
N ALA A 50 11.44 -2.62 7.85
CA ALA A 50 11.80 -1.93 6.62
C ALA A 50 11.09 -2.54 5.40
N GLY A 51 11.15 -3.87 5.27
CA GLY A 51 10.49 -4.59 4.18
C GLY A 51 8.97 -4.45 4.22
N HIS A 52 8.36 -4.49 5.41
CA HIS A 52 6.93 -4.24 5.57
C HIS A 52 6.54 -2.83 5.12
N SER A 53 7.32 -1.82 5.51
CA SER A 53 7.08 -0.43 5.10
C SER A 53 7.17 -0.25 3.58
N GLU A 54 8.16 -0.88 2.95
CA GLU A 54 8.31 -0.87 1.49
C GLU A 54 7.12 -1.54 0.78
N ILE A 55 6.67 -2.69 1.29
CA ILE A 55 5.49 -3.39 0.74
C ILE A 55 4.24 -2.51 0.85
N VAL A 56 4.02 -1.87 1.99
CA VAL A 56 2.86 -0.97 2.18
C VAL A 56 2.90 0.20 1.20
N LEU A 57 4.06 0.82 1.00
CA LEU A 57 4.23 1.91 0.03
C LEU A 57 3.96 1.44 -1.40
N SER A 58 4.53 0.30 -1.79
CA SER A 58 4.34 -0.28 -3.13
C SER A 58 2.87 -0.65 -3.38
N LEU A 59 2.20 -1.27 -2.42
CA LEU A 59 0.78 -1.59 -2.52
C LEU A 59 -0.09 -0.32 -2.61
N SER A 60 0.27 0.73 -1.87
CA SER A 60 -0.43 2.01 -1.94
C SER A 60 -0.29 2.66 -3.32
N ASP A 61 0.90 2.58 -3.93
CA ASP A 61 1.14 3.08 -5.28
C ASP A 61 0.37 2.28 -6.34
N ILE A 62 0.42 0.95 -6.27
CA ILE A 62 -0.35 0.08 -7.17
C ILE A 62 -1.86 0.34 -7.04
N LEU A 63 -2.35 0.50 -5.82
CA LEU A 63 -3.76 0.81 -5.57
C LEU A 63 -4.14 2.17 -6.18
N GLY A 64 -3.29 3.18 -6.05
CA GLY A 64 -3.47 4.48 -6.69
C GLY A 64 -3.56 4.36 -8.22
N HIS A 65 -2.70 3.56 -8.84
CA HIS A 65 -2.75 3.29 -10.28
C HIS A 65 -4.04 2.57 -10.70
N LEU A 66 -4.50 1.59 -9.93
CA LEU A 66 -5.75 0.88 -10.20
C LEU A 66 -6.97 1.80 -10.08
N GLN A 67 -7.00 2.65 -9.07
CA GLN A 67 -8.07 3.65 -8.89
C GLN A 67 -8.08 4.64 -10.06
N PHE A 68 -6.91 5.13 -10.49
CA PHE A 68 -6.81 5.97 -11.68
C PHE A 68 -7.35 5.26 -12.93
N GLN A 69 -6.98 3.99 -13.13
CA GLN A 69 -7.46 3.20 -14.26
C GLN A 69 -8.98 3.05 -14.24
N ASP A 70 -9.57 2.81 -13.07
CA ASP A 70 -11.02 2.67 -12.93
C ASP A 70 -11.77 3.96 -13.26
N VAL A 71 -11.29 5.11 -12.75
CA VAL A 71 -11.83 6.43 -13.11
C VAL A 71 -11.73 6.67 -14.63
N MET A 72 -10.62 6.29 -15.25
CA MET A 72 -10.46 6.42 -16.70
C MET A 72 -11.42 5.52 -17.48
N LYS A 73 -11.64 4.27 -17.04
CA LYS A 73 -12.63 3.37 -17.65
C LYS A 73 -14.05 3.93 -17.53
N GLN A 74 -14.42 4.44 -16.37
CA GLN A 74 -15.73 5.05 -16.14
C GLN A 74 -15.94 6.26 -17.07
N ARG A 75 -14.96 7.17 -17.15
CA ARG A 75 -15.02 8.34 -18.03
C ARG A 75 -15.15 7.95 -19.49
N LEU A 76 -14.38 6.96 -19.93
CA LEU A 76 -14.44 6.49 -21.31
C LEU A 76 -15.80 5.84 -21.63
N GLY A 77 -16.36 5.06 -20.69
CA GLY A 77 -17.71 4.50 -20.81
C GLY A 77 -18.77 5.58 -21.00
N GLN A 78 -18.75 6.63 -20.17
CA GLN A 78 -19.67 7.77 -20.28
C GLN A 78 -19.55 8.48 -21.64
N VAL A 79 -18.34 8.63 -22.19
CA VAL A 79 -18.13 9.20 -23.53
C VAL A 79 -18.71 8.29 -24.61
N PHE A 80 -18.51 6.97 -24.51
CA PHE A 80 -19.07 6.02 -25.48
C PHE A 80 -20.60 6.01 -25.46
N ASP A 81 -21.23 6.06 -24.28
CA ASP A 81 -22.68 6.14 -24.17
C ASP A 81 -23.21 7.43 -24.81
N ALA A 82 -22.59 8.58 -24.52
CA ALA A 82 -22.98 9.85 -25.12
C ALA A 82 -22.82 9.87 -26.65
N LEU A 83 -21.74 9.28 -27.18
CA LEU A 83 -21.52 9.15 -28.63
C LEU A 83 -22.56 8.23 -29.29
N ARG A 84 -22.94 7.15 -28.62
CA ARG A 84 -24.00 6.26 -29.10
C ARG A 84 -25.33 6.99 -29.14
N ASP A 85 -25.70 7.69 -28.07
CA ASP A 85 -26.96 8.43 -27.99
C ASP A 85 -27.05 9.53 -29.07
N LEU A 86 -25.93 10.21 -29.35
CA LEU A 86 -25.85 11.19 -30.45
C LEU A 86 -25.99 10.53 -31.82
N SER A 87 -25.34 9.38 -32.04
CA SER A 87 -25.44 8.60 -33.28
C SER A 87 -26.88 8.12 -33.53
N ASP A 88 -27.58 7.67 -32.49
CA ASP A 88 -28.98 7.24 -32.58
C ASP A 88 -29.89 8.42 -32.93
N LEU A 89 -29.67 9.59 -32.33
CA LEU A 89 -30.42 10.81 -32.63
C LEU A 89 -30.22 11.26 -34.09
N LEU A 90 -28.99 11.19 -34.61
CA LEU A 90 -28.68 11.50 -36.02
C LEU A 90 -29.33 10.51 -36.99
N SER A 91 -29.38 9.23 -36.62
CA SER A 91 -30.01 8.18 -37.42
C SER A 91 -31.54 8.33 -37.48
N LEU A 92 -32.17 8.66 -36.36
CA LEU A 92 -33.60 8.98 -36.28
C LEU A 92 -33.93 10.26 -37.07
N SER A 93 -33.05 11.26 -37.00
CA SER A 93 -33.16 12.48 -37.80
C SER A 93 -33.17 12.21 -39.30
N SER A 94 -32.38 11.22 -39.74
CA SER A 94 -32.22 10.89 -41.16
C SER A 94 -33.35 10.00 -41.68
N SER A 95 -33.96 9.18 -40.81
CA SER A 95 -35.07 8.28 -41.17
C SER A 95 -36.46 8.93 -41.08
N GLY A 96 -36.58 10.13 -40.50
CA GLY A 96 -37.86 10.82 -40.30
C GLY A 96 -38.76 10.18 -39.23
N ALA A 97 -38.23 9.19 -38.49
CA ALA A 97 -38.94 8.55 -37.40
C ALA A 97 -39.13 9.52 -36.21
N PRO A 98 -40.24 9.39 -35.44
CA PRO A 98 -40.47 10.21 -34.27
C PRO A 98 -39.35 10.02 -33.24
N ARG A 99 -38.78 11.14 -32.77
CA ARG A 99 -37.73 11.15 -31.75
C ARG A 99 -38.33 10.90 -30.36
N THR A 100 -37.70 10.04 -29.58
CA THR A 100 -38.09 9.75 -28.19
C THR A 100 -37.47 10.71 -27.18
N LYS A 101 -36.30 11.28 -27.47
CA LYS A 101 -35.62 12.27 -26.64
C LYS A 101 -35.07 13.41 -27.49
N SER A 102 -35.07 14.63 -26.94
CA SER A 102 -34.38 15.77 -27.53
C SER A 102 -32.89 15.75 -27.17
N LEU A 103 -32.07 16.55 -27.87
CA LEU A 103 -30.65 16.71 -27.53
C LEU A 103 -30.48 17.28 -26.12
N ILE A 104 -31.39 18.16 -25.69
CA ILE A 104 -31.36 18.76 -24.35
C ILE A 104 -31.60 17.68 -23.29
N ASP A 105 -32.55 16.77 -23.53
CA ASP A 105 -32.80 15.64 -22.61
C ASP A 105 -31.58 14.73 -22.49
N LEU A 106 -30.86 14.48 -23.60
CA LEU A 106 -29.62 13.69 -23.59
C LEU A 106 -28.48 14.38 -22.81
N LEU A 107 -28.33 15.69 -22.96
CA LEU A 107 -27.33 16.45 -22.20
C LEU A 107 -27.65 16.47 -20.71
N GLU A 108 -28.92 16.61 -20.33
CA GLU A 108 -29.32 16.57 -18.92
C GLU A 108 -29.17 15.15 -18.33
N ASP A 109 -29.50 14.11 -19.10
CA ASP A 109 -29.21 12.71 -18.72
C ASP A 109 -27.71 12.48 -18.53
N GLN A 110 -26.86 13.04 -19.40
CA GLN A 110 -25.41 12.97 -19.27
C GLN A 110 -24.92 13.71 -18.02
N ARG A 111 -25.47 14.89 -17.73
CA ARG A 111 -25.15 15.68 -16.54
C ARG A 111 -25.50 14.95 -15.25
N THR A 112 -26.66 14.30 -15.20
CA THR A 112 -27.10 13.52 -14.03
C THR A 112 -26.30 12.23 -13.82
N SER A 113 -25.68 11.69 -14.88
CA SER A 113 -24.79 10.52 -14.83
C SER A 113 -23.41 10.82 -14.22
N TYR A 114 -23.04 12.10 -14.05
CA TYR A 114 -21.76 12.46 -13.44
C TYR A 114 -21.71 12.16 -11.95
N VAL A 115 -20.78 11.29 -11.59
CA VAL A 115 -20.52 10.91 -10.20
C VAL A 115 -19.55 11.89 -9.54
N MET A 116 -18.53 12.35 -10.26
CA MET A 116 -17.47 13.20 -9.68
C MET A 116 -17.77 14.70 -9.82
N GLU A 117 -17.33 15.49 -8.83
CA GLU A 117 -17.46 16.96 -8.88
C GLU A 117 -16.64 17.56 -10.03
N SER A 118 -15.44 17.04 -10.26
CA SER A 118 -14.62 17.46 -11.41
C SER A 118 -15.33 17.32 -12.76
N GLN A 119 -16.20 16.33 -12.93
CA GLN A 119 -16.96 16.15 -14.17
C GLN A 119 -18.07 17.21 -14.28
N ARG A 120 -18.78 17.46 -13.19
CA ARG A 120 -19.82 18.50 -13.11
C ARG A 120 -19.24 19.89 -13.35
N LEU A 121 -18.07 20.19 -12.79
CA LEU A 121 -17.37 21.46 -12.99
C LEU A 121 -16.96 21.66 -14.46
N VAL A 122 -16.39 20.64 -15.10
CA VAL A 122 -16.02 20.73 -16.52
C VAL A 122 -17.26 20.92 -17.39
N HIS A 123 -18.34 20.16 -17.16
CA HIS A 123 -19.57 20.34 -17.93
C HIS A 123 -20.17 21.74 -17.75
N ALA A 124 -20.23 22.23 -16.50
CA ALA A 124 -20.70 23.57 -16.21
C ALA A 124 -19.86 24.66 -16.91
N SER A 125 -18.53 24.47 -17.00
CA SER A 125 -17.63 25.40 -17.70
C SER A 125 -17.83 25.45 -19.22
N VAL A 126 -18.42 24.40 -19.81
CA VAL A 126 -18.76 24.35 -21.24
C VAL A 126 -20.15 24.95 -21.49
N ASP A 127 -21.08 24.78 -20.54
CA ASP A 127 -22.40 25.42 -20.57
C ASP A 127 -22.33 26.95 -20.41
N THR A 128 -21.37 27.43 -19.62
CA THR A 128 -21.07 28.86 -19.51
C THR A 128 -20.07 29.27 -20.59
N THR A 129 -20.37 30.28 -21.39
CA THR A 129 -19.48 30.80 -22.45
C THR A 129 -18.18 31.44 -21.95
N GLU A 130 -17.89 31.37 -20.65
CA GLU A 130 -16.66 31.88 -20.02
C GLU A 130 -15.61 30.77 -19.93
N HIS A 131 -14.62 30.81 -20.82
CA HIS A 131 -13.42 29.99 -20.74
C HIS A 131 -12.69 30.22 -19.39
N PRO A 132 -12.56 29.21 -18.51
CA PRO A 132 -11.69 29.35 -17.35
C PRO A 132 -10.25 29.17 -17.82
N ALA A 133 -9.52 30.28 -17.83
CA ALA A 133 -8.07 30.28 -17.95
C ALA A 133 -7.44 29.49 -16.79
N HIS A 134 -6.38 28.74 -17.10
CA HIS A 134 -5.55 27.95 -16.20
C HIS A 134 -6.18 26.67 -15.60
N HIS A 135 -5.98 25.55 -16.30
CA HIS A 135 -6.02 24.21 -15.71
C HIS A 135 -4.82 24.03 -14.77
N GLU A 136 -4.98 24.43 -13.50
CA GLU A 136 -4.30 23.74 -12.41
C GLU A 136 -4.77 22.28 -12.43
N ALA A 137 -3.84 21.33 -12.34
CA ALA A 137 -4.13 19.90 -12.52
C ALA A 137 -5.36 19.49 -11.70
N VAL A 138 -6.43 19.09 -12.39
CA VAL A 138 -7.68 18.64 -11.78
C VAL A 138 -7.34 17.56 -10.76
N ARG A 139 -7.47 17.89 -9.48
CA ARG A 139 -7.30 16.91 -8.41
C ARG A 139 -8.37 15.86 -8.61
N ILE A 140 -7.92 14.62 -8.81
CA ILE A 140 -8.81 13.47 -8.83
C ILE A 140 -9.31 13.33 -7.40
N GLU A 141 -10.56 13.70 -7.16
CA GLU A 141 -11.22 13.47 -5.89
C GLU A 141 -11.36 11.96 -5.73
N LEU A 142 -10.48 11.37 -4.93
CA LEU A 142 -10.71 10.04 -4.38
C LEU A 142 -11.91 10.17 -3.42
N PHE A 143 -12.89 9.29 -3.58
CA PHE A 143 -14.09 9.20 -2.75
C PHE A 143 -13.77 9.30 -1.24
#